data_AF-A0A9D0W430-F1
#
_entry.id   AF-A0A9D0W430-F1
#
_cell.length_a   1.000
_cell.length_b   1.000
_cell.length_c   1.000
_cell.angle_alpha   90.00
_cell.angle_beta   90.00
_cell.angle_gamma   90.00
#
_symmetry.space_group_name_H-M   'P 1'
#
loop_
_entity.id
_entity.type
_entity.pdbx_description
1 polymer ?
#
loop_
_entity_poly.entity_id
_entity_poly.type
_entity_poly.pdbx_seq_one_letter_code
_entity_poly.pdbx_strand_id
1 'polypeptide(L)'
;MSQLQQSIHPQWSSRMAFILAATGAAVGLGNIWKFPYITGENGGGAFVLVYLVCLALVATPIMISEIMLGRRSRMNPIQGMERLSRESNVSTIWQGVGWLGVVAGFIILSYYAVIMGWSLAYIFRAGSGAFEGADASQTRQLFEAVVGDPERLLLWHTIAIVITTIVVARGV
;
A
#
# COMPACT_ATOMS: atom_id res chain seq x y z
N MET A 1 -1.63 -44.48 2.75
CA MET A 1 -1.61 -43.38 3.74
C MET A 1 -1.10 -42.12 3.05
N SER A 2 -1.97 -41.32 2.44
CA SER A 2 -1.57 -39.98 1.99
C SER A 2 -1.65 -39.05 3.21
N GLN A 3 -0.49 -38.66 3.73
CA GLN A 3 -0.47 -37.59 4.71
C GLN A 3 -0.95 -36.33 3.99
N LEU A 4 -2.14 -35.85 4.37
CA LEU A 4 -2.61 -34.53 4.00
C LEU A 4 -1.60 -33.54 4.56
N GLN A 5 -0.72 -33.05 3.68
CA GLN A 5 0.21 -31.99 3.95
C GLN A 5 -0.63 -30.73 4.24
N GLN A 6 -1.03 -30.54 5.50
CA GLN A 6 -1.70 -29.34 5.94
C GLN A 6 -0.77 -28.17 5.61
N SER A 7 -1.24 -27.26 4.76
CA SER A 7 -0.46 -26.07 4.43
C SER A 7 -0.32 -25.24 5.70
N ILE A 8 0.90 -25.12 6.20
CA ILE A 8 1.26 -24.27 7.34
C ILE A 8 0.93 -22.79 7.06
N HIS A 9 0.73 -22.43 5.79
CA HIS A 9 0.35 -21.09 5.36
C HIS A 9 -1.17 -20.89 5.32
N PRO A 10 -1.68 -19.77 5.88
CA PRO A 10 -3.09 -19.39 5.79
C PRO A 10 -3.57 -19.34 4.33
N GLN A 11 -4.82 -19.73 4.11
CA GLN A 11 -5.48 -19.62 2.80
C GLN A 11 -6.67 -18.67 2.89
N TRP A 12 -6.94 -17.97 1.80
CA TRP A 12 -8.12 -17.12 1.69
C TRP A 12 -9.40 -17.95 1.85
N SER A 13 -10.32 -17.48 2.69
CA SER A 13 -11.61 -18.14 2.94
C SER A 13 -12.48 -18.25 1.67
N SER A 14 -12.33 -17.31 0.73
CA SER A 14 -13.02 -17.34 -0.56
C SER A 14 -12.28 -16.52 -1.62
N ARG A 15 -12.64 -16.74 -2.89
CA ARG A 15 -12.18 -15.89 -4.01
C ARG A 15 -12.56 -14.42 -3.79
N MET A 16 -13.73 -14.15 -3.22
CA MET A 16 -14.19 -12.80 -2.95
C MET A 16 -13.32 -12.13 -1.88
N ALA A 17 -12.96 -12.86 -0.82
CA ALA A 17 -12.05 -12.36 0.21
C ALA A 17 -10.70 -11.96 -0.38
N PHE A 18 -10.13 -12.78 -1.27
CA PHE A 18 -8.90 -12.45 -1.99
C PHE A 18 -9.05 -11.18 -2.84
N ILE A 19 -10.12 -11.07 -3.65
CA ILE A 19 -10.34 -9.91 -4.52
C ILE A 19 -10.51 -8.63 -3.69
N LEU A 20 -11.27 -8.68 -2.60
CA LEU A 20 -11.47 -7.53 -1.71
C LEU A 20 -10.17 -7.12 -1.03
N ALA A 21 -9.38 -8.07 -0.52
CA ALA A 21 -8.08 -7.78 0.08
C ALA A 21 -7.10 -7.17 -0.93
N ALA A 22 -7.01 -7.73 -2.14
CA ALA A 22 -6.16 -7.20 -3.21
C ALA A 22 -6.61 -5.80 -3.66
N THR A 23 -7.93 -5.57 -3.76
CA THR A 23 -8.49 -4.26 -4.11
C THR A 23 -8.20 -3.24 -3.01
N GLY A 24 -8.37 -3.61 -1.74
CA GLY A 24 -8.04 -2.76 -0.60
C GLY A 24 -6.54 -2.43 -0.48
N ALA A 25 -5.66 -3.34 -0.91
CA ALA A 25 -4.23 -3.08 -0.98
C ALA A 25 -3.86 -2.10 -2.11
N ALA A 26 -4.59 -2.13 -3.24
CA ALA A 26 -4.33 -1.26 -4.39
C ALA A 26 -5.01 0.11 -4.30
N VAL A 27 -6.18 0.19 -3.66
CA VAL A 27 -6.96 1.42 -3.51
C VAL A 27 -6.63 2.04 -2.15
N GLY A 28 -5.98 3.21 -2.16
CA GLY A 28 -5.63 3.92 -0.93
C GLY A 28 -5.41 5.41 -1.12
N LEU A 29 -4.84 6.04 -0.10
CA LEU A 29 -4.51 7.46 -0.06
C LEU A 29 -3.73 7.91 -1.29
N GLY A 30 -2.81 7.07 -1.80
CA GLY A 30 -2.06 7.29 -3.04
C GLY A 30 -2.90 7.84 -4.20
N ASN A 31 -4.07 7.25 -4.43
CA ASN A 31 -4.99 7.62 -5.51
C ASN A 31 -5.76 8.92 -5.23
N ILE A 32 -5.94 9.26 -3.96
CA ILE A 32 -6.72 10.44 -3.53
C ILE A 32 -5.84 11.68 -3.47
N TRP A 33 -4.57 11.53 -3.12
CA TRP A 33 -3.72 12.67 -2.76
C TRP A 33 -2.57 12.93 -3.75
N LYS A 34 -1.82 11.90 -4.13
CA LYS A 34 -0.56 11.98 -4.88
C LYS A 34 -0.86 11.90 -6.36
N PHE A 35 -1.81 11.06 -6.75
CA PHE A 35 -2.24 10.98 -8.14
C PHE A 35 -2.78 12.33 -8.66
N PRO A 36 -3.72 13.02 -7.99
CA PRO A 36 -4.19 14.33 -8.47
C PRO A 36 -3.10 15.39 -8.43
N TYR A 37 -2.25 15.39 -7.40
CA TYR A 37 -1.13 16.32 -7.28
C TYR A 37 -0.15 16.19 -8.46
N ILE A 38 0.36 14.99 -8.71
CA ILE A 38 1.29 14.73 -9.83
C ILE A 38 0.60 15.00 -11.17
N THR A 39 -0.67 14.62 -11.31
CA THR A 39 -1.45 14.88 -12.52
C THR A 39 -1.54 16.38 -12.79
N GLY A 40 -1.86 17.18 -11.77
CA GLY A 40 -1.93 18.64 -11.86
C GLY A 40 -0.60 19.26 -12.27
N GLU A 41 0.52 18.79 -11.72
CA GLU A 41 1.86 19.30 -12.03
C GLU A 41 2.40 18.85 -13.40
N ASN A 42 1.93 17.73 -13.95
CA ASN A 42 2.51 17.10 -15.15
C ASN A 42 1.64 17.23 -16.41
N GLY A 43 0.77 18.23 -16.49
CA GLY A 43 -0.02 18.50 -17.70
C GLY A 43 -1.40 17.82 -17.73
N GLY A 44 -1.93 17.45 -16.56
CA GLY A 44 -3.33 17.07 -16.38
C GLY A 44 -3.73 15.85 -17.23
N GLY A 45 -4.70 16.05 -18.12
CA GLY A 45 -5.26 14.97 -18.93
C GLY A 45 -4.26 14.26 -19.84
N ALA A 46 -3.25 14.97 -20.36
CA ALA A 46 -2.21 14.36 -21.20
C ALA A 46 -1.37 13.35 -20.39
N PHE A 47 -1.01 13.69 -19.15
CA PHE A 47 -0.36 12.78 -18.22
C PHE A 47 -1.23 11.55 -17.93
N VAL A 48 -2.53 11.76 -17.69
CA VAL A 48 -3.47 10.65 -17.41
C VAL A 48 -3.53 9.66 -18.56
N LEU A 49 -3.54 10.12 -19.82
CA LEU A 49 -3.56 9.21 -20.98
C LEU A 49 -2.31 8.32 -21.02
N VAL A 50 -1.12 8.91 -20.86
CA VAL A 50 0.14 8.15 -20.82
C VAL A 50 0.16 7.20 -19.62
N TYR A 51 -0.28 7.67 -18.46
CA TYR A 51 -0.41 6.86 -17.24
C TYR A 51 -1.28 5.62 -17.47
N LEU A 52 -2.44 5.77 -18.12
CA LEU A 52 -3.35 4.65 -18.40
C LEU A 52 -2.74 3.64 -19.38
N VAL A 53 -2.01 4.10 -20.40
CA VAL A 53 -1.28 3.22 -21.32
C VAL A 53 -0.21 2.43 -20.58
N CYS A 54 0.59 3.08 -19.74
CA CYS A 54 1.59 2.41 -18.90
C CYS A 54 0.94 1.43 -17.91
N LEU A 55 -0.21 1.78 -17.34
CA LEU A 55 -0.96 0.91 -16.43
C LEU A 55 -1.43 -0.38 -17.13
N ALA A 56 -1.95 -0.25 -18.35
CA ALA A 56 -2.41 -1.38 -19.14
C ALA A 56 -1.24 -2.27 -19.62
N LEU A 57 -0.15 -1.66 -20.11
CA LEU A 57 0.94 -2.39 -20.78
C LEU A 57 2.06 -2.86 -19.84
N VAL A 58 2.24 -2.21 -18.68
CA VAL A 58 3.36 -2.50 -17.77
C VAL A 58 2.85 -2.95 -16.41
N ALA A 59 2.01 -2.16 -15.75
CA ALA A 59 1.56 -2.49 -14.39
C ALA A 59 0.70 -3.76 -14.35
N THR A 60 -0.22 -3.92 -15.30
CA THR A 60 -1.13 -5.07 -15.34
C THR A 60 -0.38 -6.40 -15.55
N PRO A 61 0.54 -6.54 -16.53
CA PRO A 61 1.35 -7.75 -16.67
C PRO A 61 2.23 -8.05 -15.45
N ILE A 62 2.83 -7.03 -14.83
CA ILE A 62 3.63 -7.22 -13.61
C ILE A 62 2.76 -7.75 -12.48
N MET A 63 1.59 -7.14 -12.24
CA MET A 63 0.64 -7.59 -11.21
C MET A 63 0.20 -9.05 -11.42
N ILE A 64 -0.15 -9.42 -12.65
CA ILE A 64 -0.52 -10.80 -12.99
C ILE A 64 0.65 -11.75 -12.70
N SER A 65 1.87 -11.35 -13.07
CA SER A 65 3.08 -12.14 -12.82
C SER A 65 3.35 -12.34 -11.33
N GLU A 66 3.25 -11.28 -10.51
CA GLU A 66 3.42 -11.36 -9.05
C GLU A 66 2.38 -12.27 -8.41
N ILE A 67 1.10 -12.16 -8.80
CA ILE A 67 0.04 -13.03 -8.30
C ILE A 67 0.30 -14.50 -8.70
N MET A 68 0.75 -14.75 -9.93
CA MET A 68 1.09 -16.10 -10.40
C MET A 68 2.26 -16.71 -9.62
N LEU A 69 3.33 -15.94 -9.42
CA LEU A 69 4.53 -16.36 -8.67
C LEU A 69 4.18 -16.61 -7.19
N GLY A 70 3.40 -15.72 -6.57
CA GLY A 70 2.92 -15.89 -5.19
C GLY A 70 2.06 -17.14 -5.03
N ARG A 71 1.13 -17.38 -5.97
CA ARG A 71 0.25 -18.58 -5.94
C ARG A 71 1.02 -19.88 -6.14
N ARG A 72 2.07 -19.88 -6.96
CA ARG A 72 2.92 -21.06 -7.22
C ARG A 72 3.86 -21.35 -6.05
N SER A 73 4.51 -20.33 -5.50
CA SER A 73 5.46 -20.48 -4.40
C SER A 73 4.78 -20.76 -3.06
N ARG A 74 3.64 -20.12 -2.78
CA ARG A 74 2.92 -20.15 -1.48
C ARG A 74 3.82 -19.80 -0.28
N MET A 75 4.80 -18.93 -0.49
CA MET A 75 5.78 -18.49 0.51
C MET A 75 5.89 -16.96 0.48
N ASN A 76 6.60 -16.38 1.46
CA ASN A 76 6.93 -14.95 1.40
C ASN A 76 7.77 -14.61 0.15
N PRO A 77 7.81 -13.34 -0.30
CA PRO A 77 8.45 -12.97 -1.57
C PRO A 77 9.91 -13.43 -1.70
N ILE A 78 10.69 -13.35 -0.62
CA ILE A 78 12.11 -13.72 -0.62
C ILE A 78 12.28 -15.24 -0.81
N GLN A 79 11.64 -16.04 0.03
CA GLN A 79 11.72 -17.50 -0.05
C GLN A 79 11.04 -18.04 -1.31
N GLY A 80 9.94 -17.41 -1.73
CA GLY A 80 9.22 -17.79 -2.92
C GLY A 80 10.05 -17.59 -4.19
N MET A 81 10.72 -16.45 -4.32
CA MET A 81 11.63 -16.21 -5.44
C MET A 81 12.84 -17.16 -5.42
N GLU A 82 13.42 -17.43 -4.26
CA GLU A 82 14.52 -18.41 -4.15
C GLU A 82 14.07 -19.81 -4.61
N ARG A 83 12.94 -20.29 -4.09
CA ARG A 83 12.38 -21.60 -4.43
C ARG A 83 12.07 -21.71 -5.91
N LEU A 84 11.37 -20.74 -6.48
CA LEU A 84 10.99 -20.74 -7.90
C LEU A 84 12.21 -20.66 -8.82
N SER A 85 13.26 -19.97 -8.40
CA SER A 85 14.52 -19.90 -9.15
C SER A 85 15.21 -21.27 -9.23
N ARG A 86 15.28 -21.97 -8.09
CA ARG A 86 15.82 -23.34 -8.02
C ARG A 86 14.97 -24.32 -8.83
N GLU A 87 13.64 -24.28 -8.71
CA GLU A 87 12.71 -25.15 -9.45
C GLU A 87 12.80 -24.94 -10.97
N SER A 88 13.07 -23.72 -11.41
CA SER A 88 13.16 -23.36 -12.84
C SER A 88 14.58 -23.48 -13.40
N ASN A 89 15.54 -23.95 -12.60
CA ASN A 89 16.96 -24.07 -12.93
C ASN A 89 17.57 -22.75 -13.45
N VAL A 90 17.19 -21.62 -12.84
CA VAL A 90 17.73 -20.29 -13.12
C VAL A 90 18.54 -19.79 -11.92
N SER A 91 19.32 -18.72 -12.14
CA SER A 91 20.17 -18.13 -11.10
C SER A 91 19.37 -17.75 -9.84
N THR A 92 19.90 -18.02 -8.66
CA THR A 92 19.31 -17.62 -7.37
C THR A 92 19.33 -16.10 -7.15
N ILE A 93 20.00 -15.34 -8.01
CA ILE A 93 20.02 -13.86 -7.96
C ILE A 93 18.62 -13.25 -8.02
N TRP A 94 17.65 -13.95 -8.62
CA TRP A 94 16.25 -13.55 -8.68
C TRP A 94 15.57 -13.45 -7.30
N GLN A 95 16.15 -14.06 -6.26
CA GLN A 95 15.77 -13.80 -4.87
C GLN A 95 15.89 -12.31 -4.50
N GLY A 96 16.79 -11.57 -5.15
CA GLY A 96 16.97 -10.13 -4.98
C GLY A 96 15.69 -9.33 -5.26
N VAL A 97 14.81 -9.79 -6.16
CA VAL A 97 13.51 -9.14 -6.42
C VAL A 97 12.62 -9.20 -5.17
N GLY A 98 12.62 -10.33 -4.46
CA GLY A 98 11.89 -10.49 -3.21
C GLY A 98 12.42 -9.54 -2.12
N TRP A 99 13.74 -9.41 -2.01
CA TRP A 99 14.38 -8.45 -1.09
C TRP A 99 14.04 -7.00 -1.41
N LEU A 100 14.13 -6.63 -2.69
CA LEU A 100 13.80 -5.28 -3.16
C LEU A 100 12.34 -4.94 -2.82
N GLY A 101 11.41 -5.88 -3.00
CA GLY A 101 10.00 -5.69 -2.63
C GLY A 101 9.80 -5.44 -1.13
N VAL A 102 10.49 -6.20 -0.27
CA VAL A 102 10.40 -6.02 1.19
C VAL A 102 10.98 -4.67 1.63
N VAL A 103 12.15 -4.30 1.10
CA VAL A 103 12.79 -3.00 1.40
C VAL A 103 11.94 -1.84 0.89
N ALA A 104 11.43 -1.93 -0.34
CA ALA A 104 10.54 -0.93 -0.90
C ALA A 104 9.26 -0.79 -0.06
N GLY A 105 8.64 -1.90 0.33
CA GLY A 105 7.46 -1.90 1.21
C GLY A 105 7.73 -1.22 2.55
N PHE A 106 8.88 -1.49 3.17
CA PHE A 106 9.28 -0.85 4.42
C PHE A 106 9.46 0.68 4.28
N ILE A 107 10.17 1.12 3.24
CA ILE A 107 10.37 2.55 2.96
C ILE A 107 9.05 3.25 2.61
N ILE A 108 8.18 2.59 1.84
CA ILE A 108 6.86 3.14 1.52
C ILE A 108 6.04 3.29 2.79
N LEU A 109 6.00 2.26 3.64
CA LEU A 109 5.25 2.30 4.89
C LEU A 109 5.73 3.42 5.82
N SER A 110 7.03 3.69 5.88
CA SER A 110 7.58 4.70 6.81
C SER A 110 7.05 6.10 6.53
N TYR A 111 6.98 6.53 5.27
CA TYR A 111 6.39 7.83 4.95
C TYR A 111 4.87 7.76 4.87
N TYR A 112 4.30 6.65 4.39
CA TYR A 112 2.85 6.48 4.24
C TYR A 112 2.11 6.51 5.58
N ALA A 113 2.76 6.04 6.65
CA ALA A 113 2.23 6.12 8.01
C ALA A 113 2.02 7.55 8.50
N VAL A 114 2.89 8.49 8.12
CA VAL A 114 2.75 9.92 8.48
C VAL A 114 1.46 10.48 7.86
N ILE A 115 1.20 10.10 6.62
CA ILE A 115 0.10 10.59 5.80
C ILE A 115 -1.24 9.98 6.24
N MET A 116 -1.21 8.70 6.61
CA MET A 116 -2.32 8.08 7.33
C MET A 116 -2.61 8.82 8.64
N GLY A 117 -1.57 9.22 9.38
CA GLY A 117 -1.71 10.06 10.57
C GLY A 117 -2.42 11.39 10.29
N TRP A 118 -2.01 12.11 9.23
CA TRP A 118 -2.71 13.33 8.80
C TRP A 118 -4.18 13.06 8.49
N SER A 119 -4.45 11.99 7.73
CA SER A 119 -5.81 11.61 7.35
C SER A 119 -6.69 11.35 8.58
N LEU A 120 -6.18 10.63 9.58
CA LEU A 120 -6.88 10.40 10.85
C LEU A 120 -7.15 11.72 11.59
N ALA A 121 -6.14 12.58 11.72
CA ALA A 121 -6.30 13.88 12.38
C ALA A 121 -7.39 14.74 11.71
N TYR A 122 -7.46 14.71 10.38
CA TYR A 122 -8.43 15.46 9.60
C TYR A 122 -9.86 14.92 9.72
N ILE A 123 -10.04 13.60 9.90
CA ILE A 123 -11.37 13.02 10.15
C ILE A 123 -11.99 13.62 11.42
N PHE A 124 -11.23 13.71 12.52
CA PHE A 124 -11.72 14.28 13.77
C PHE A 124 -11.98 15.79 13.67
N ARG A 125 -11.10 16.53 12.98
CA ARG A 125 -11.27 17.98 12.75
C ARG A 125 -12.47 18.29 11.85
N ALA A 126 -12.70 17.48 10.83
CA ALA A 126 -13.87 17.60 9.97
C ALA A 126 -15.15 17.32 10.76
N GLY A 127 -15.15 16.26 11.57
CA GLY A 127 -16.27 15.93 12.45
C GLY A 127 -16.54 16.97 13.54
N SER A 128 -15.55 17.76 13.94
CA SER A 128 -15.70 18.83 14.94
C SER A 128 -16.17 20.17 14.35
N GLY A 129 -16.45 20.24 13.04
CA GLY A 129 -16.85 21.49 12.37
C GLY A 129 -15.71 22.49 12.14
N ALA A 130 -14.44 22.06 12.24
CA ALA A 130 -13.29 22.98 12.13
C ALA A 130 -13.11 23.62 10.74
N PHE A 131 -13.85 23.15 9.74
CA PHE A 131 -13.83 23.68 8.37
C PHE A 131 -15.13 24.43 8.01
N GLU A 132 -16.07 24.59 8.94
CA GLU A 132 -17.32 25.32 8.65
C GLU A 132 -17.05 26.80 8.38
N GLY A 133 -17.44 27.26 7.19
CA GLY A 133 -17.19 28.63 6.75
C GLY A 133 -15.71 28.95 6.47
N ALA A 134 -14.83 27.94 6.46
CA ALA A 134 -13.41 28.16 6.26
C ALA A 134 -13.10 28.54 4.80
N ASP A 135 -12.33 29.61 4.61
CA ASP A 135 -11.79 29.98 3.31
C ASP A 135 -10.48 29.24 2.99
N ALA A 136 -9.93 29.47 1.80
CA ALA A 136 -8.69 28.83 1.37
C ALA A 136 -7.48 29.19 2.26
N SER A 137 -7.44 30.41 2.79
CA SER A 137 -6.35 30.88 3.64
C SER A 137 -6.39 30.21 5.02
N GLN A 138 -7.59 30.09 5.59
CA GLN A 138 -7.83 29.42 6.87
C GLN A 138 -7.56 27.93 6.77
N THR A 139 -7.98 27.29 5.67
CA THR A 139 -7.69 25.87 5.41
C THR A 139 -6.18 25.61 5.33
N ARG A 140 -5.44 26.53 4.69
CA ARG A 140 -3.97 26.46 4.61
C ARG A 140 -3.32 26.63 5.98
N GLN A 141 -3.75 27.60 6.78
CA GLN A 141 -3.23 27.79 8.13
C GLN A 141 -3.50 26.59 9.04
N LEU A 142 -4.68 25.96 8.92
CA LEU A 142 -4.99 24.72 9.63
C LEU A 142 -4.03 23.59 9.26
N PHE A 143 -3.69 23.47 7.97
CA PHE A 143 -2.69 22.50 7.51
C PHE A 143 -1.29 22.81 8.03
N GLU A 144 -0.85 24.06 7.94
CA GLU A 144 0.45 24.50 8.47
C GLU A 144 0.56 24.28 9.98
N ALA A 145 -0.53 24.47 10.73
CA ALA A 145 -0.59 24.16 12.15
C ALA A 145 -0.53 22.66 12.46
N VAL A 146 -1.06 21.79 11.57
CA VAL A 146 -0.95 20.33 11.73
C VAL A 146 0.46 19.85 11.40
N VAL A 147 1.05 20.36 10.31
CA VAL A 147 2.39 19.96 9.88
C VAL A 147 3.49 20.56 10.76
N GLY A 148 3.24 21.73 11.36
CA GLY A 148 4.18 22.44 12.23
C GLY A 148 4.23 21.95 13.68
N ASP A 149 3.47 20.91 14.06
CA ASP A 149 3.38 20.37 15.42
C ASP A 149 3.92 18.92 15.48
N PRO A 150 5.23 18.74 15.72
CA PRO A 150 5.86 17.41 15.66
C PRO A 150 5.28 16.42 16.66
N GLU A 151 4.88 16.87 17.85
CA GLU A 151 4.33 16.00 18.90
C GLU A 151 2.99 15.42 18.47
N ARG A 152 2.09 16.26 17.93
CA ARG A 152 0.81 15.79 17.40
C ARG A 152 0.99 14.90 16.17
N LEU A 153 1.94 15.20 15.29
CA LEU A 153 2.24 14.34 14.15
C LEU A 153 2.71 12.96 14.57
N LEU A 154 3.63 12.89 15.55
CA LEU A 154 4.11 11.62 16.09
C LEU A 154 2.99 10.83 16.76
N LEU A 155 2.08 11.51 17.48
CA LEU A 155 0.90 10.88 18.08
C LEU A 155 0.01 10.24 17.01
N TRP A 156 -0.40 10.98 15.99
CA TRP A 156 -1.30 10.48 14.93
C TRP A 156 -0.63 9.39 14.08
N HIS A 157 0.65 9.54 13.78
CA HIS A 157 1.46 8.50 13.14
C HIS A 157 1.45 7.22 13.97
N THR A 158 1.71 7.32 15.28
CA THR A 158 1.75 6.17 16.19
C THR A 158 0.40 5.49 16.26
N ILE A 159 -0.69 6.26 16.36
CA ILE A 159 -2.06 5.73 16.32
C ILE A 159 -2.31 4.98 15.00
N ALA A 160 -1.93 5.55 13.85
CA ALA A 160 -2.08 4.90 12.56
C ALA A 160 -1.34 3.55 12.50
N ILE A 161 -0.07 3.53 12.92
CA ILE A 161 0.72 2.29 12.96
C ILE A 161 0.14 1.26 13.92
N VAL A 162 -0.34 1.67 15.10
CA VAL A 162 -0.96 0.77 16.07
C VAL A 162 -2.23 0.14 15.47
N ILE A 163 -3.09 0.93 14.82
CA ILE A 163 -4.29 0.42 14.14
C ILE A 163 -3.89 -0.58 13.04
N THR A 164 -2.94 -0.23 12.17
CA THR A 164 -2.46 -1.14 11.12
C THR A 164 -1.91 -2.42 11.71
N THR A 165 -1.13 -2.34 12.80
CA THR A 165 -0.54 -3.50 13.47
C THR A 165 -1.61 -4.39 14.08
N ILE A 166 -2.64 -3.83 14.71
CA ILE A 166 -3.77 -4.58 15.27
C ILE A 166 -4.52 -5.35 14.18
N VAL A 167 -4.77 -4.70 13.03
CA VAL A 167 -5.45 -5.34 11.90
C VAL A 167 -4.61 -6.49 11.35
N VAL A 168 -3.31 -6.27 11.12
CA VAL A 168 -2.39 -7.31 10.62
C VAL A 168 -2.25 -8.47 11.62
N ALA A 169 -2.17 -8.17 12.92
CA ALA A 169 -2.03 -9.18 13.97
C ALA A 169 -3.29 -10.05 14.15
N ARG A 170 -4.48 -9.55 13.81
CA ARG A 170 -5.73 -10.32 13.84
C ARG A 170 -5.94 -11.23 12.63
N GLY A 171 -5.00 -11.22 11.69
CA GLY A 171 -5.06 -11.98 10.45
C GLY A 171 -5.82 -11.21 9.38
N VAL A 172 -5.09 -10.90 8.29
CA VAL A 172 -5.67 -10.54 7.00
C VAL A 172 -5.90 -11.81 6.20
#